data_AF-A0A316LR68-F1
#
_entry.id   AF-A0A316LR68-F1
#
_cell.length_a   1.000
_cell.length_b   1.000
_cell.length_c   1.000
_cell.angle_alpha   90.00
_cell.angle_beta   90.00
_cell.angle_gamma   90.00
#
_symmetry.space_group_name_H-M   'P 1'
#
loop_
_entity.id
_entity.type
_entity.pdbx_description
1 polymer ?
#
loop_
_entity_poly.entity_id
_entity_poly.type
_entity_poly.pdbx_seq_one_letter_code
_entity_poly.pdbx_strand_id
1 'polypeptide(L)'
;MAKQIFVSKDGYLKLQNELEHLKTVKRAEIAQAIKKARSFGDLSENSEYDEAKNEQAEIETKIAQLEETIKNATVLDDTQLKTDKVSVGNKVRIYNVLDDAEQEFSIVG
;
A
#
# COMPACT_ATOMS: atom_id res chain seq x y z
N MET A 1 -8.16 -5.10 19.80
CA MET A 1 -9.18 -5.52 18.82
C MET A 1 -8.61 -5.27 17.44
N ALA A 2 -8.41 -6.29 16.62
CA ALA A 2 -7.82 -6.11 15.29
C ALA A 2 -8.82 -5.33 14.41
N LYS A 3 -8.40 -4.16 13.91
CA LYS A 3 -9.18 -3.34 12.99
C LYS A 3 -9.22 -4.08 11.65
N GLN A 4 -10.31 -4.78 11.35
CA GLN A 4 -10.51 -5.43 10.05
C GLN A 4 -10.59 -4.32 8.98
N ILE A 5 -9.65 -4.35 8.04
CA ILE A 5 -9.61 -3.42 6.92
C ILE A 5 -10.22 -4.15 5.72
N PHE A 6 -11.29 -3.61 5.17
CA PHE A 6 -11.90 -4.14 3.96
C PHE A 6 -11.22 -3.53 2.74
N VAL A 7 -10.76 -4.37 1.82
CA VAL A 7 -10.05 -3.93 0.63
C VAL A 7 -10.66 -4.65 -0.57
N SER A 8 -10.81 -3.93 -1.69
CA SER A 8 -11.20 -4.56 -2.95
C SER A 8 -10.08 -5.46 -3.46
N LYS A 9 -10.41 -6.44 -4.30
CA LYS A 9 -9.43 -7.35 -4.91
C LYS A 9 -8.31 -6.62 -5.64
N ASP A 10 -8.65 -5.55 -6.37
CA ASP A 10 -7.69 -4.69 -7.07
C ASP A 10 -6.79 -3.92 -6.09
N GLY A 11 -7.36 -3.36 -5.02
CA GLY A 11 -6.61 -2.66 -3.98
C GLY A 11 -5.64 -3.58 -3.23
N TYR A 12 -6.07 -4.81 -2.92
CA TYR A 12 -5.21 -5.82 -2.31
C TYR A 12 -4.03 -6.22 -3.20
N LEU A 13 -4.26 -6.33 -4.51
CA LEU A 13 -3.23 -6.65 -5.49
C LEU A 13 -2.21 -5.51 -5.62
N LYS A 14 -2.66 -4.26 -5.62
CA LYS A 14 -1.79 -3.07 -5.59
C LYS A 14 -0.90 -3.04 -4.35
N LEU A 15 -1.48 -3.29 -3.17
CA LEU A 15 -0.72 -3.32 -1.92
C LEU A 15 0.34 -4.44 -1.93
N GLN A 16 0.00 -5.62 -2.47
CA GLN A 16 0.98 -6.71 -2.63
C GLN A 16 2.11 -6.35 -3.60
N ASN A 17 1.78 -5.77 -4.76
CA ASN A 17 2.79 -5.35 -5.74
C ASN A 17 3.72 -4.28 -5.17
N GLU A 18 3.17 -3.32 -4.42
CA GLU A 18 3.96 -2.29 -3.75
C GLU A 18 4.89 -2.90 -2.68
N LEU A 19 4.36 -3.81 -1.86
CA LEU A 19 5.17 -4.54 -0.87
C LEU A 19 6.31 -5.33 -1.53
N GLU A 20 6.02 -6.03 -2.63
CA GLU A 20 7.01 -6.80 -3.37
C GLU A 20 8.11 -5.88 -3.94
N HIS A 21 7.72 -4.77 -4.56
CA HIS A 21 8.65 -3.78 -5.09
C HIS A 21 9.56 -3.21 -3.99
N LEU A 22 8.98 -2.89 -2.81
CA LEU A 22 9.76 -2.38 -1.68
C LEU A 22 10.77 -3.41 -1.17
N LYS A 23 10.37 -4.68 -1.06
CA LYS A 23 11.23 -5.76 -0.54
C LYS A 23 12.32 -6.20 -1.51
N THR A 24 12.08 -6.12 -2.81
CA THR A 24 12.99 -6.65 -3.84
C THR A 24 13.88 -5.55 -4.42
N VAL A 25 13.28 -4.49 -4.96
CA VAL A 25 13.98 -3.42 -5.66
C VAL A 25 14.58 -2.45 -4.64
N LYS A 26 13.72 -1.78 -3.88
CA LYS A 26 14.15 -0.67 -3.01
C LYS A 26 15.08 -1.11 -1.89
N ARG A 27 14.79 -2.23 -1.22
CA ARG A 27 15.67 -2.78 -0.18
C ARG A 27 17.06 -3.13 -0.73
N ALA A 28 17.15 -3.63 -1.97
CA ALA A 28 18.43 -3.92 -2.62
C ALA A 28 19.18 -2.63 -3.02
N GLU A 29 18.48 -1.62 -3.53
CA GLU A 29 19.07 -0.30 -3.84
C GLU A 29 19.72 0.33 -2.61
N ILE A 30 19.00 0.36 -1.49
CA ILE A 30 19.52 0.92 -0.22
C ILE A 30 20.71 0.11 0.28
N ALA A 31 20.66 -1.23 0.20
CA ALA A 31 21.78 -2.06 0.60
C ALA A 31 23.04 -1.77 -0.24
N GLN A 32 22.88 -1.49 -1.54
CA GLN A 32 23.98 -1.06 -2.40
C GLN A 32 24.48 0.34 -2.05
N ALA A 33 23.57 1.29 -1.76
CA ALA A 33 23.93 2.64 -1.32
C ALA A 33 24.76 2.62 -0.04
N ILE A 34 24.32 1.86 0.98
CA ILE A 34 25.07 1.66 2.23
C ILE A 34 26.43 1.03 1.93
N LYS A 35 26.50 -0.01 1.08
CA LYS A 35 27.76 -0.66 0.74
C LYS A 35 28.73 0.30 0.04
N LYS A 36 28.23 1.16 -0.85
CA LYS A 36 29.01 2.19 -1.53
C LYS A 36 29.50 3.24 -0.53
N ALA A 37 28.63 3.76 0.32
CA ALA A 37 28.99 4.72 1.37
C ALA A 37 30.08 4.16 2.30
N ARG A 38 29.98 2.88 2.71
CA ARG A 38 31.01 2.20 3.50
C ARG A 38 32.37 2.05 2.83
N SER A 39 32.43 2.09 1.50
CA SER A 39 33.70 1.98 0.77
C SER A 39 34.56 3.24 0.83
N PHE A 40 34.00 4.38 1.23
CA PHE A 40 34.74 5.65 1.37
C PHE A 40 35.54 5.75 2.67
N GLY A 41 35.45 4.76 3.56
CA GLY A 41 36.36 4.59 4.69
C GLY A 41 35.99 5.40 5.93
N ASP A 42 36.00 6.73 5.84
CA ASP A 42 35.55 7.58 6.94
C ASP A 42 34.02 7.66 6.94
N LEU A 43 33.41 7.06 7.94
CA LEU A 43 31.95 7.01 8.13
C LEU A 43 31.44 8.10 9.07
N SER A 44 32.33 8.76 9.82
CA SER A 44 31.93 9.70 10.87
C SER A 44 31.48 11.05 10.34
N GLU A 45 31.88 11.41 9.11
CA GLU A 45 31.41 12.60 8.39
C GLU A 45 30.61 12.24 7.13
N ASN A 46 30.29 10.96 6.93
CA ASN A 46 29.66 10.48 5.70
C ASN A 46 28.14 10.66 5.75
N SER A 47 27.69 11.83 5.28
CA SER A 47 26.27 12.15 5.19
C SER A 47 25.48 11.16 4.33
N GLU A 48 26.11 10.55 3.30
CA GLU A 48 25.46 9.58 2.43
C GLU A 48 25.22 8.23 3.14
N TYR A 49 26.09 7.86 4.09
CA TYR A 49 25.89 6.68 4.93
C TYR A 49 24.72 6.88 5.88
N ASP A 50 24.67 8.03 6.58
CA ASP A 50 23.59 8.36 7.49
C ASP A 50 22.24 8.46 6.77
N GLU A 51 22.21 9.10 5.60
CA GLU A 51 21.01 9.20 4.76
C GLU A 51 20.54 7.81 4.32
N ALA A 52 21.44 6.95 3.82
CA ALA A 52 21.09 5.59 3.42
C ALA A 52 20.60 4.72 4.59
N LYS A 53 21.11 4.94 5.82
CA LYS A 53 20.61 4.27 7.04
C LYS A 53 19.22 4.77 7.46
N ASN A 54 18.95 6.06 7.30
CA ASN A 54 17.62 6.61 7.55
C ASN A 54 16.61 6.09 6.52
N GLU A 55 16.96 6.10 5.23
CA GLU A 55 16.11 5.56 4.17
C GLU A 55 15.83 4.07 4.40
N GLN A 56 16.83 3.31 4.87
CA GLN A 56 16.65 1.91 5.29
C GLN A 56 15.56 1.80 6.36
N ALA A 57 15.63 2.61 7.43
CA ALA A 57 14.67 2.57 8.53
C ALA A 57 13.24 2.95 8.08
N GLU A 58 13.12 3.95 7.21
CA GLU A 58 11.83 4.37 6.65
C GLU A 58 11.19 3.27 5.80
N ILE A 59 11.96 2.63 4.93
CA ILE A 59 11.45 1.54 4.09
C ILE A 59 11.06 0.33 4.92
N GLU A 60 11.86 -0.06 5.91
CA GLU A 60 11.50 -1.16 6.81
C GLU A 60 10.20 -0.86 7.58
N THR A 61 10.01 0.38 8.01
CA THR A 61 8.78 0.82 8.66
C THR A 61 7.58 0.72 7.71
N LYS A 62 7.70 1.18 6.46
CA LYS A 62 6.64 1.06 5.45
C LYS A 62 6.31 -0.39 5.12
N ILE A 63 7.32 -1.25 4.98
CA ILE A 63 7.15 -2.68 4.73
C ILE A 63 6.34 -3.31 5.87
N ALA A 64 6.70 -3.03 7.13
CA ALA A 64 5.99 -3.56 8.29
C ALA A 64 4.53 -3.09 8.34
N GLN A 65 4.27 -1.81 8.03
CA GLN A 65 2.91 -1.26 7.95
C GLN A 65 2.08 -1.91 6.83
N LEU A 66 2.67 -2.11 5.65
CA LEU A 66 2.00 -2.77 4.53
C LEU A 66 1.73 -4.25 4.83
N GLU A 67 2.68 -4.96 5.44
CA GLU A 67 2.50 -6.35 5.88
C GLU A 67 1.38 -6.46 6.92
N GLU A 68 1.34 -5.56 7.90
CA GLU A 68 0.25 -5.52 8.88
C GLU A 68 -1.10 -5.21 8.22
N THR A 69 -1.12 -4.26 7.28
CA THR A 69 -2.33 -3.89 6.54
C THR A 69 -2.84 -5.06 5.72
N ILE A 70 -1.98 -5.75 4.97
CA ILE A 70 -2.31 -6.93 4.16
C ILE A 70 -2.74 -8.10 5.03
N LYS A 71 -2.10 -8.29 6.20
CA LYS A 71 -2.46 -9.36 7.15
C LYS A 71 -3.84 -9.15 7.77
N ASN A 72 -4.22 -7.91 8.04
CA ASN A 72 -5.53 -7.55 8.58
C ASN A 72 -6.58 -7.24 7.48
N ALA A 73 -6.16 -7.25 6.21
CA ALA A 73 -7.02 -7.01 5.07
C ALA A 73 -7.91 -8.22 4.79
N THR A 74 -9.21 -7.97 4.71
CA THR A 74 -10.17 -8.94 4.19
C THR A 74 -10.57 -8.51 2.78
N VAL A 75 -10.27 -9.35 1.78
CA VAL A 75 -10.65 -9.08 0.40
C VAL A 75 -12.16 -9.27 0.26
N LEU A 76 -12.87 -8.20 -0.06
CA LEU A 76 -14.27 -8.29 -0.46
C LEU A 76 -14.32 -8.68 -1.93
N ASP A 77 -14.96 -9.81 -2.23
CA ASP A 77 -15.29 -10.21 -3.58
C ASP A 77 -16.67 -9.63 -3.92
N ASP A 78 -16.70 -8.63 -4.82
CA ASP A 78 -17.92 -7.91 -5.24
C ASP A 78 -19.00 -8.86 -5.82
N THR A 79 -18.66 -10.11 -6.11
CA THR A 79 -19.59 -11.14 -6.60
C THR A 79 -20.49 -11.75 -5.52
N GLN A 80 -20.25 -11.49 -4.23
CA GLN A 80 -21.07 -11.99 -3.11
C GLN A 80 -21.89 -10.92 -2.38
N LEU A 81 -21.83 -9.66 -2.81
CA LEU A 81 -22.65 -8.59 -2.22
C LEU A 81 -24.09 -8.70 -2.71
N LYS A 82 -24.96 -9.33 -1.90
CA LYS A 82 -26.41 -9.18 -2.03
C LYS A 82 -26.76 -7.69 -1.98
N THR A 83 -27.22 -7.16 -3.11
CA THR A 83 -27.61 -5.77 -3.40
C THR A 83 -28.85 -5.26 -2.65
N ASP A 84 -29.17 -5.78 -1.46
CA ASP A 84 -30.39 -5.40 -0.75
C ASP A 84 -30.24 -4.18 0.16
N LYS A 85 -29.01 -3.80 0.59
CA LYS A 85 -28.82 -2.65 1.49
C LYS A 85 -27.53 -1.88 1.21
N VAL A 86 -27.67 -0.57 0.97
CA VAL A 86 -26.56 0.38 0.89
C VAL A 86 -26.41 1.10 2.23
N SER A 87 -25.18 1.19 2.75
CA SER A 87 -24.84 1.83 4.03
C SER A 87 -23.84 2.98 3.82
N VAL A 88 -23.75 3.89 4.81
CA VAL A 88 -22.78 5.01 4.80
C VAL A 88 -21.35 4.47 4.71
N GLY A 89 -20.55 5.03 3.81
CA GLY A 89 -19.21 4.55 3.46
C GLY A 89 -19.16 3.67 2.21
N ASN A 90 -20.32 3.30 1.63
CA ASN A 90 -20.35 2.53 0.39
C ASN A 90 -20.10 3.43 -0.82
N LYS A 91 -19.34 2.88 -1.78
CA LYS A 91 -19.28 3.39 -3.15
C LYS A 91 -20.32 2.68 -3.99
N VAL A 92 -21.18 3.45 -4.64
CA VAL A 92 -22.23 2.94 -5.53
C VAL A 92 -21.99 3.47 -6.93
N ARG A 93 -22.08 2.58 -7.91
CA ARG A 93 -22.05 2.94 -9.34
C ARG A 93 -23.46 2.92 -9.87
N ILE A 94 -23.90 4.05 -10.39
CA ILE A 94 -25.20 4.23 -11.01
C ILE A 94 -24.96 4.32 -12.51
N TYR A 95 -25.56 3.39 -13.25
CA TYR A 95 -25.55 3.39 -14.69
C TYR A 95 -26.88 3.95 -15.20
N ASN A 96 -26.82 5.04 -15.97
CA ASN A 96 -27.98 5.69 -16.55
C ASN A 96 -28.26 5.11 -17.94
N VAL A 97 -29.30 4.27 -18.02
CA VAL A 97 -29.76 3.60 -19.24
C VAL A 97 -30.27 4.55 -20.34
N LEU A 98 -30.53 5.82 -20.04
CA LEU A 98 -31.01 6.80 -21.03
C LEU A 98 -29.87 7.51 -21.78
N ASP A 99 -28.71 7.66 -21.15
CA ASP A 99 -27.54 8.39 -21.68
C ASP A 99 -26.27 7.52 -21.78
N ASP A 100 -26.38 6.21 -21.53
CA ASP A 100 -25.28 5.23 -21.57
C ASP A 100 -24.05 5.67 -20.73
N ALA A 101 -24.33 6.29 -19.58
CA ALA A 101 -23.32 6.91 -18.73
C ALA A 101 -23.26 6.26 -17.34
N GLU A 102 -22.06 5.94 -16.88
CA GLU A 102 -21.80 5.40 -15.53
C GLU A 102 -21.23 6.49 -14.61
N GLN A 103 -21.80 6.61 -13.41
CA GLN A 103 -21.37 7.56 -12.39
C GLN A 103 -21.13 6.87 -11.05
N GLU A 104 -19.95 7.09 -10.46
CA GLU A 104 -19.57 6.56 -9.15
C GLU A 104 -19.86 7.60 -8.06
N PHE A 105 -20.64 7.23 -7.05
CA PHE A 105 -20.96 8.04 -5.89
C PHE A 105 -20.44 7.39 -4.62
N SER A 106 -19.90 8.19 -3.71
CA SER A 106 -19.52 7.75 -2.36
C SER A 106 -20.52 8.30 -1.36
N ILE A 107 -21.20 7.44 -0.61
CA ILE A 107 -22.15 7.88 0.42
C ILE A 107 -21.35 8.28 1.66
N VAL A 108 -21.29 9.57 1.93
CA VAL A 108 -20.70 10.14 3.15
C VAL A 108 -21.81 10.68 4.05
N GLY A 109 -21.63 10.55 5.37
CA GLY A 109 -22.56 11.05 6.39
C GLY A 109 -22.14 12.40 6.95
#